data_AF-A0A319DL41-F1
#
_entry.id   AF-A0A319DL41-F1
#
_cell.length_a   1.000
_cell.length_b   1.000
_cell.length_c   1.000
_cell.angle_alpha   90.00
_cell.angle_beta   90.00
_cell.angle_gamma   90.00
#
_symmetry.space_group_name_H-M   'P 1'
#
loop_
_entity.id
_entity.type
_entity.pdbx_description
1 polymer ?
#
loop_
_entity_poly.entity_id
_entity_poly.type
_entity_poly.pdbx_seq_one_letter_code
_entity_poly.pdbx_strand_id
1 'polypeptide(L)'
;MDGIAGELSTQHGGLRSTLLFFMAVAWYNVIELVVLVLTTFRRWRGLYFWSLLLSGVLGVAPYTVGFLLKFFTQTPARATVTVLTVGWWTMVTGQSLVLYSRLHLVLRDERILRRVLLMILANVVVLHVPTTVLTYGANLLQTPAWLRGYNIIEKLQLTGFTVQEVVISLLYIWETVKLLRMCAARENRKIMRQLVGINVAMLVMDLVLLSLEYADYYAVQISLKGAVYSIKLKLEFAVLGRLVAVVHNPCPPAPIDGDMQL
;
A
#
# COMPACT_ATOMS: atom_id res chain seq x y z
N MET A 1 2.00 20.06 15.40
CA MET A 1 0.87 19.75 16.31
C MET A 1 -0.48 20.17 15.73
N ASP A 2 -0.50 21.06 14.74
CA ASP A 2 -1.71 21.38 13.97
C ASP A 2 -2.25 20.14 13.23
N GLY A 3 -3.57 19.90 13.33
CA GLY A 3 -4.28 18.82 12.64
C GLY A 3 -4.56 17.56 13.48
N ILE A 4 -3.87 17.35 14.61
CA ILE A 4 -4.12 16.17 15.47
C ILE A 4 -5.49 16.30 16.15
N ALA A 5 -5.82 17.48 16.68
CA ALA A 5 -7.04 17.76 17.45
C ALA A 5 -8.29 18.12 16.61
N GLY A 6 -8.20 18.14 15.27
CA GLY A 6 -9.36 18.33 14.39
C GLY A 6 -9.54 19.74 13.82
N GLU A 7 -8.90 20.77 14.36
CA GLU A 7 -8.91 22.10 13.74
C GLU A 7 -7.61 22.38 13.00
N LEU A 8 -7.73 22.52 11.69
CA LEU A 8 -6.71 23.08 10.83
C LEU A 8 -6.90 24.59 10.91
N SER A 9 -6.07 25.26 11.72
CA SER A 9 -6.18 26.69 12.02
C SER A 9 -6.37 27.49 10.72
N THR A 10 -7.31 28.41 10.78
CA THR A 10 -8.00 29.11 9.69
C THR A 10 -7.13 30.00 8.79
N GLN A 11 -5.79 29.91 8.86
CA GLN A 11 -4.87 30.83 8.18
C GLN A 11 -4.21 30.34 6.88
N HIS A 12 -4.36 29.07 6.48
CA HIS A 12 -3.69 28.55 5.27
C HIS A 12 -4.68 27.98 4.25
N GLY A 13 -5.40 28.85 3.54
CA GLY A 13 -6.28 28.45 2.42
C GLY A 13 -5.57 27.58 1.38
N GLY A 14 -4.29 27.88 1.11
CA GLY A 14 -3.45 27.08 0.23
C GLY A 14 -3.30 25.63 0.70
N LEU A 15 -3.08 25.39 2.00
CA LEU A 15 -2.98 24.03 2.53
C LEU A 15 -4.29 23.27 2.32
N ARG A 16 -5.43 23.87 2.66
CA ARG A 16 -6.75 23.24 2.47
C ARG A 16 -7.02 22.88 1.00
N SER A 17 -6.70 23.78 0.07
CA SER A 17 -6.81 23.51 -1.37
C SER A 17 -5.90 22.36 -1.82
N THR A 18 -4.66 22.29 -1.32
CA THR A 18 -3.74 21.19 -1.62
C THR A 18 -4.26 19.85 -1.08
N LEU A 19 -4.80 19.81 0.14
CA LEU A 19 -5.40 18.60 0.72
C LEU A 19 -6.59 18.12 -0.12
N LEU A 20 -7.50 19.02 -0.51
CA LEU A 20 -8.65 18.71 -1.36
C LEU A 20 -8.22 18.16 -2.73
N PHE A 21 -7.19 18.75 -3.34
CA PHE A 21 -6.65 18.28 -4.61
C PHE A 21 -6.13 16.83 -4.49
N PHE A 22 -5.32 16.52 -3.48
CA PHE A 22 -4.83 15.16 -3.26
C PHE A 22 -5.95 14.16 -2.97
N MET A 23 -6.97 14.56 -2.22
CA MET A 23 -8.14 13.71 -1.94
C MET A 23 -8.95 13.44 -3.20
N ALA A 24 -9.15 14.44 -4.06
CA ALA A 24 -9.85 14.28 -5.33
C ALA A 24 -9.08 13.34 -6.26
N VAL A 25 -7.76 13.48 -6.34
CA VAL A 25 -6.88 12.57 -7.11
C VAL A 25 -6.96 11.14 -6.57
N ALA A 26 -6.93 10.95 -5.25
CA ALA A 26 -7.07 9.63 -4.64
C ALA A 26 -8.42 8.99 -4.98
N TRP A 27 -9.51 9.75 -4.94
CA TRP A 27 -10.85 9.29 -5.34
C TRP A 27 -10.92 8.89 -6.81
N TYR A 28 -10.41 9.75 -7.69
CA TYR A 28 -10.31 9.44 -9.12
C TYR A 28 -9.54 8.14 -9.35
N ASN A 29 -8.39 7.99 -8.69
CA ASN A 29 -7.56 6.79 -8.79
C ASN A 29 -8.30 5.53 -8.32
N VAL A 30 -9.06 5.59 -7.23
CA VAL A 30 -9.83 4.46 -6.71
C VAL A 30 -10.97 4.09 -7.66
N ILE A 31 -11.73 5.07 -8.15
CA ILE A 31 -12.83 4.82 -9.09
C ILE A 31 -12.30 4.18 -10.37
N GLU A 32 -11.25 4.75 -10.96
CA GLU A 32 -10.62 4.20 -12.15
C GLU A 32 -10.10 2.77 -11.91
N LEU A 33 -9.43 2.54 -10.77
CA LEU A 33 -8.96 1.21 -10.39
C LEU A 33 -10.12 0.21 -10.29
N VAL A 34 -11.22 0.58 -9.65
CA VAL A 34 -12.41 -0.28 -9.51
C VAL A 34 -12.96 -0.65 -10.89
N VAL A 35 -13.09 0.32 -11.79
CA VAL A 35 -13.55 0.08 -13.16
C VAL A 35 -12.59 -0.85 -13.90
N LEU A 36 -11.28 -0.61 -13.82
CA LEU A 36 -10.25 -1.45 -14.46
C LEU A 36 -10.26 -2.88 -13.92
N VAL A 37 -10.40 -3.05 -12.60
CA VAL A 37 -10.44 -4.36 -11.95
C VAL A 37 -11.70 -5.14 -12.37
N LEU A 38 -12.86 -4.50 -12.35
CA LEU A 38 -14.12 -5.15 -12.73
C LEU A 38 -14.17 -5.52 -14.22
N THR A 39 -13.53 -4.72 -15.09
CA THR A 39 -13.49 -4.98 -16.54
C THR A 39 -12.42 -6.00 -16.95
N THR A 40 -11.31 -6.08 -16.21
CA THR A 40 -10.17 -6.95 -16.56
C THR A 40 -10.30 -8.36 -15.98
N PHE A 41 -10.88 -8.52 -14.79
CA PHE A 41 -10.98 -9.83 -14.15
C PHE A 41 -12.25 -10.59 -14.56
N ARG A 42 -12.08 -11.65 -15.35
CA ARG A 42 -13.16 -12.57 -15.75
C ARG A 42 -13.55 -13.58 -14.66
N ARG A 43 -12.74 -13.76 -13.60
CA ARG A 43 -13.00 -14.66 -12.46
C ARG A 43 -12.74 -13.96 -11.12
N TRP A 44 -13.77 -13.89 -10.29
CA TRP A 44 -13.84 -13.03 -9.09
C TRP A 44 -13.43 -13.76 -7.80
N ARG A 45 -12.62 -14.83 -7.91
CA ARG A 45 -12.34 -15.75 -6.78
C ARG A 45 -10.92 -15.69 -6.23
N GLY A 46 -10.02 -14.91 -6.83
CA GLY A 46 -8.64 -14.81 -6.37
C GLY A 46 -8.49 -13.91 -5.15
N LEU A 47 -7.66 -14.30 -4.17
CA LEU A 47 -7.27 -13.44 -3.04
C LEU A 47 -6.71 -12.10 -3.49
N TYR A 48 -6.00 -12.07 -4.62
CA TYR A 48 -5.53 -10.84 -5.26
C TYR A 48 -6.68 -9.87 -5.61
N PHE A 49 -7.75 -10.38 -6.23
CA PHE A 49 -8.88 -9.57 -6.65
C PHE A 49 -9.57 -8.92 -5.45
N TRP A 50 -9.86 -9.72 -4.42
CA TRP A 50 -10.51 -9.23 -3.21
C TRP A 50 -9.62 -8.27 -2.42
N SER A 51 -8.33 -8.59 -2.25
CA SER A 51 -7.41 -7.69 -1.55
C SER A 51 -7.23 -6.36 -2.28
N LEU A 52 -7.09 -6.36 -3.61
CA LEU A 52 -6.97 -5.13 -4.40
C LEU A 52 -8.26 -4.29 -4.36
N LEU A 53 -9.43 -4.93 -4.54
CA LEU A 53 -10.72 -4.24 -4.55
C LEU A 53 -11.07 -3.69 -3.15
N LEU A 54 -10.91 -4.50 -2.11
CA LEU A 54 -11.19 -4.09 -0.73
C LEU A 54 -10.22 -2.99 -0.27
N SER A 55 -8.95 -3.04 -0.65
CA SER A 55 -7.99 -1.97 -0.36
C SER A 55 -8.41 -0.63 -0.98
N GLY A 56 -8.93 -0.65 -2.20
CA GLY A 56 -9.40 0.57 -2.88
C GLY A 56 -10.72 1.08 -2.29
N VAL A 57 -11.74 0.23 -2.28
CA VAL A 57 -13.13 0.62 -1.94
C VAL A 57 -13.35 0.75 -0.44
N LEU A 58 -12.80 -0.17 0.36
CA LEU A 58 -12.97 -0.15 1.81
C LEU A 58 -11.76 0.42 2.54
N GLY A 59 -10.65 0.68 1.86
CA GLY A 59 -9.45 1.30 2.43
C GLY A 59 -9.32 2.77 2.07
N VAL A 60 -8.81 3.03 0.87
CA VAL A 60 -8.47 4.39 0.42
C VAL A 60 -9.70 5.31 0.40
N ALA A 61 -10.85 4.84 -0.09
CA ALA A 61 -12.07 5.66 -0.16
C ALA A 61 -12.62 6.10 1.21
N PRO A 62 -12.87 5.21 2.19
CA PRO A 62 -13.30 5.65 3.52
C PRO A 62 -12.21 6.40 4.27
N TYR A 63 -10.92 6.12 4.03
CA TYR A 63 -9.82 6.89 4.59
C TYR A 63 -9.87 8.36 4.14
N THR A 64 -10.05 8.62 2.83
CA THR A 64 -10.18 10.00 2.31
C THR A 64 -11.47 10.68 2.77
N VAL A 65 -12.59 9.95 2.83
CA VAL A 65 -13.88 10.47 3.37
C VAL A 65 -13.77 10.83 4.84
N GLY A 66 -13.13 9.99 5.65
CA GLY A 66 -12.94 10.24 7.07
C GLY A 66 -12.16 11.54 7.31
N PHE A 67 -11.16 11.86 6.47
CA PHE A 67 -10.45 13.12 6.57
C PHE A 67 -11.24 14.32 6.05
N LEU A 68 -12.03 14.15 4.97
CA LEU A 68 -12.97 15.17 4.53
C LEU A 68 -13.96 15.52 5.65
N LEU A 69 -14.52 14.50 6.32
CA LEU A 69 -15.42 14.69 7.45
C LEU A 69 -14.73 15.30 8.68
N LYS A 70 -13.44 15.00 8.90
CA LYS A 70 -12.66 15.58 10.01
C LYS A 70 -12.39 17.07 9.80
N PHE A 71 -12.10 17.48 8.57
CA PHE A 71 -11.64 18.84 8.28
C PHE A 71 -12.73 19.80 7.81
N PHE A 72 -13.82 19.30 7.23
CA PHE A 72 -14.82 20.14 6.56
C PHE A 72 -16.23 20.06 7.15
N THR A 73 -16.49 19.17 8.11
CA THR A 73 -17.82 19.04 8.74
C THR A 73 -17.74 18.94 10.26
N GLN A 74 -18.78 19.42 10.96
CA GLN A 74 -18.90 19.31 12.42
C GLN A 74 -19.40 17.92 12.87
N THR A 75 -18.94 16.87 12.21
CA THR A 75 -19.33 15.49 12.54
C THR A 75 -18.75 15.11 13.89
N PRO A 76 -19.50 14.42 14.78
CA PRO A 76 -18.99 14.00 16.07
C PRO A 76 -17.69 13.21 15.91
N ALA A 77 -16.65 13.60 16.66
CA ALA A 77 -15.29 13.07 16.53
C ALA A 77 -15.22 11.53 16.56
N ARG A 78 -16.15 10.88 17.29
CA ARG A 78 -16.29 9.42 17.32
C ARG A 78 -16.58 8.82 15.94
N ALA A 79 -17.54 9.38 15.20
CA ALA A 79 -17.94 8.86 13.89
C ALA A 79 -16.86 9.10 12.83
N THR A 80 -16.14 10.23 12.92
CA THR A 80 -15.03 10.52 12.02
C THR A 80 -13.85 9.59 12.26
N VAL A 81 -13.49 9.37 13.54
CA VAL A 81 -12.37 8.49 13.93
C VAL A 81 -12.67 7.02 13.61
N THR A 82 -13.92 6.55 13.75
CA THR A 82 -14.29 5.18 13.36
C THR A 82 -14.11 4.95 11.85
N VAL A 83 -14.61 5.86 11.01
CA VAL A 83 -14.49 5.74 9.55
C VAL A 83 -13.02 5.78 9.12
N LEU A 84 -12.22 6.69 9.70
CA LEU A 84 -10.78 6.76 9.47
C LEU A 84 -10.07 5.48 9.86
N THR A 85 -10.39 4.94 11.04
CA THR A 85 -9.78 3.73 11.57
C THR A 85 -10.06 2.54 10.67
N VAL A 86 -11.33 2.34 10.28
CA VAL A 86 -11.73 1.22 9.42
C VAL A 86 -11.04 1.32 8.07
N GLY A 87 -11.05 2.50 7.44
CA GLY A 87 -10.36 2.72 6.17
C GLY A 87 -8.85 2.55 6.26
N TRP A 88 -8.24 2.98 7.36
CA TRP A 88 -6.81 2.80 7.58
C TRP A 88 -6.42 1.32 7.74
N TRP A 89 -7.19 0.55 8.53
CA TRP A 89 -6.96 -0.88 8.72
C TRP A 89 -6.98 -1.63 7.40
N THR A 90 -8.05 -1.49 6.63
CA THR A 90 -8.23 -2.16 5.33
C THR A 90 -7.22 -1.66 4.29
N MET A 91 -6.84 -0.39 4.31
CA MET A 91 -5.82 0.16 3.41
C MET A 91 -4.44 -0.46 3.65
N VAL A 92 -3.94 -0.45 4.89
CA VAL A 92 -2.59 -0.94 5.20
C VAL A 92 -2.50 -2.46 5.13
N THR A 93 -3.48 -3.17 5.70
CA THR A 93 -3.51 -4.63 5.63
C THR A 93 -3.74 -5.13 4.21
N GLY A 94 -4.64 -4.49 3.47
CA GLY A 94 -4.94 -4.85 2.10
C GLY A 94 -3.73 -4.71 1.18
N GLN A 95 -2.92 -3.68 1.35
CA GLN A 95 -1.67 -3.48 0.59
C GLN A 95 -0.63 -4.55 0.89
N SER A 96 -0.47 -4.91 2.16
CA SER A 96 0.40 -6.00 2.58
C SER A 96 -0.03 -7.34 1.96
N LEU A 97 -1.34 -7.60 1.90
CA LEU A 97 -1.91 -8.80 1.29
C LEU A 97 -1.78 -8.80 -0.23
N VAL A 98 -1.87 -7.63 -0.86
CA VAL A 98 -1.69 -7.43 -2.30
C VAL A 98 -0.24 -7.78 -2.70
N LEU A 99 0.75 -7.23 -1.98
CA LEU A 99 2.18 -7.57 -2.15
C LEU A 99 2.45 -9.06 -1.89
N TYR A 100 1.85 -9.62 -0.83
CA TYR A 100 1.92 -11.05 -0.53
C TYR A 100 1.36 -11.90 -1.68
N SER A 101 0.22 -11.51 -2.25
CA SER A 101 -0.38 -12.24 -3.36
C SER A 101 0.48 -12.19 -4.61
N ARG A 102 1.23 -11.11 -4.87
CA ARG A 102 2.25 -11.08 -5.93
C ARG A 102 3.43 -11.99 -5.62
N LEU A 103 3.92 -11.97 -4.39
CA LEU A 103 5.02 -12.84 -3.98
C LEU A 103 4.63 -14.32 -4.15
N HIS A 104 3.40 -14.70 -3.82
CA HIS A 104 2.85 -16.04 -4.05
C HIS A 104 2.89 -16.44 -5.55
N LEU A 105 2.71 -15.52 -6.49
CA LEU A 105 2.74 -15.83 -7.92
C LEU A 105 4.15 -16.10 -8.45
N VAL A 106 5.18 -15.54 -7.81
CA VAL A 106 6.57 -15.61 -8.26
C VAL A 106 7.36 -16.65 -7.47
N LEU A 107 7.14 -16.72 -6.16
CA LEU A 107 7.82 -17.61 -5.23
C LEU A 107 7.08 -18.94 -5.11
N ARG A 108 7.76 -20.05 -5.44
CA ARG A 108 7.19 -21.41 -5.31
C ARG A 108 7.36 -22.02 -3.93
N ASP A 109 8.20 -21.45 -3.07
CA ASP A 109 8.45 -21.98 -1.72
C ASP A 109 7.36 -21.53 -0.73
N GLU A 110 6.49 -22.46 -0.36
CA GLU A 110 5.41 -22.22 0.59
C GLU A 110 5.88 -21.89 2.01
N ARG A 111 7.08 -22.34 2.42
CA ARG A 111 7.55 -22.12 3.80
C ARG A 111 7.88 -20.65 4.04
N ILE A 112 8.58 -20.04 3.09
CA ILE A 112 8.89 -18.61 3.14
C ILE A 112 7.59 -17.82 3.06
N LEU A 113 6.68 -18.22 2.18
CA LEU A 113 5.41 -17.54 2.03
C LEU A 113 4.57 -17.56 3.32
N ARG A 114 4.45 -18.72 3.99
CA ARG A 114 3.77 -18.80 5.30
C ARG A 114 4.42 -17.93 6.37
N ARG A 115 5.76 -17.82 6.38
CA ARG A 115 6.48 -16.92 7.31
C ARG A 115 6.15 -15.45 7.03
N VAL A 116 6.07 -15.05 5.76
CA VAL A 116 5.66 -13.69 5.38
C VAL A 116 4.22 -13.42 5.81
N LEU A 117 3.29 -14.36 5.60
CA LEU A 117 1.91 -14.22 6.06
C LEU A 117 1.83 -14.08 7.58
N LEU A 118 2.60 -14.88 8.32
CA LEU A 118 2.65 -14.82 9.78
C LEU A 118 3.23 -13.49 10.26
N MET A 119 4.25 -12.95 9.59
CA MET A 119 4.77 -11.60 9.83
C MET A 119 3.69 -10.53 9.63
N ILE A 120 2.91 -10.60 8.54
CA ILE A 120 1.81 -9.66 8.29
C ILE A 120 0.78 -9.74 9.41
N LEU A 121 0.32 -10.94 9.78
CA LEU A 121 -0.67 -11.14 10.84
C LEU A 121 -0.17 -10.65 12.21
N ALA A 122 1.08 -10.93 12.55
CA ALA A 122 1.69 -10.45 13.78
C ALA A 122 1.74 -8.91 13.82
N ASN A 123 2.15 -8.26 12.73
CA ASN A 123 2.17 -6.80 12.65
C ASN A 123 0.77 -6.19 12.72
N VAL A 124 -0.26 -6.85 12.20
CA VAL A 124 -1.64 -6.39 12.39
C VAL A 124 -1.98 -6.33 13.87
N VAL A 125 -1.72 -7.39 14.63
CA VAL A 125 -2.05 -7.41 16.07
C VAL A 125 -1.18 -6.43 16.86
N VAL A 126 0.14 -6.43 16.62
CA VAL A 126 1.11 -5.65 17.40
C VAL A 126 1.05 -4.16 17.08
N LEU A 127 0.79 -3.78 15.83
CA LEU A 127 0.81 -2.38 15.41
C LEU A 127 -0.59 -1.78 15.25
N HIS A 128 -1.58 -2.50 14.70
CA HIS A 128 -2.90 -1.88 14.52
C HIS A 128 -3.60 -1.66 15.85
N VAL A 129 -3.63 -2.66 16.74
CA VAL A 129 -4.41 -2.60 17.98
C VAL A 129 -3.96 -1.43 18.88
N PRO A 130 -2.67 -1.27 19.23
CA PRO A 130 -2.24 -0.16 20.08
C PRO A 130 -2.45 1.21 19.43
N THR A 131 -2.23 1.33 18.12
CA THR A 131 -2.51 2.57 17.38
C THR A 131 -3.98 2.93 17.49
N THR A 132 -4.91 1.99 17.31
CA THR A 132 -6.34 2.28 17.45
C THR A 132 -6.66 2.82 18.84
N VAL A 133 -6.22 2.14 19.89
CA VAL A 133 -6.50 2.56 21.27
C VAL A 133 -5.98 3.98 21.52
N LEU A 134 -4.74 4.27 21.10
CA LEU A 134 -4.14 5.59 21.26
C LEU A 134 -4.78 6.66 20.35
N THR A 135 -5.28 6.29 19.17
CA THR A 135 -6.00 7.21 18.26
C THR A 135 -7.31 7.65 18.88
N TYR A 136 -8.10 6.72 19.42
CA TYR A 136 -9.33 7.05 20.14
C TYR A 136 -9.04 7.86 21.40
N GLY A 137 -8.04 7.48 22.19
CA GLY A 137 -7.63 8.22 23.39
C GLY A 137 -7.23 9.66 23.07
N ALA A 138 -6.41 9.86 22.03
CA ALA A 138 -5.95 11.20 21.62
C ALA A 138 -7.08 12.09 21.09
N ASN A 139 -8.06 11.54 20.36
CA ASN A 139 -9.16 12.31 19.79
C ASN A 139 -10.33 12.54 20.78
N LEU A 140 -10.55 11.63 21.75
CA LEU A 140 -11.68 11.73 22.69
C LEU A 140 -11.32 12.39 24.02
N LEU A 141 -10.12 12.13 24.56
CA LEU A 141 -9.71 12.63 25.87
C LEU A 141 -8.79 13.85 25.76
N GLN A 142 -8.09 14.02 24.62
CA GLN A 142 -7.23 15.16 24.28
C GLN A 142 -6.20 15.57 25.36
N THR A 143 -5.85 14.67 26.28
CA THR A 143 -4.84 14.99 27.30
C THR A 143 -3.43 14.94 26.69
N PRO A 144 -2.47 15.74 27.21
CA PRO A 144 -1.11 15.78 26.68
C PRO A 144 -0.35 14.45 26.81
N ALA A 145 -0.81 13.53 27.68
CA ALA A 145 -0.28 12.18 27.77
C ALA A 145 -0.73 11.31 26.57
N TRP A 146 -2.01 11.35 26.22
CA TRP A 146 -2.55 10.63 25.05
C TRP A 146 -1.99 11.15 23.73
N LEU A 147 -1.82 12.47 23.59
CA LEU A 147 -1.21 13.08 22.40
C LEU A 147 0.25 12.67 22.21
N ARG A 148 1.03 12.62 23.29
CA ARG A 148 2.42 12.12 23.25
C ARG A 148 2.48 10.64 22.91
N GLY A 149 1.60 9.83 23.50
CA GLY A 149 1.48 8.41 23.18
C GLY A 149 1.16 8.17 21.71
N TYR A 150 0.22 8.95 21.14
CA TYR A 150 -0.13 8.89 19.73
C TYR A 150 1.06 9.19 18.80
N ASN A 151 1.82 10.25 19.06
CA ASN A 151 2.98 10.60 18.22
C ASN A 151 4.05 9.49 18.22
N ILE A 152 4.33 8.88 19.39
CA ILE A 152 5.31 7.79 19.50
C ILE A 152 4.83 6.55 18.74
N ILE A 153 3.58 6.12 18.96
CA ILE A 153 3.06 4.92 18.29
C ILE A 153 2.93 5.15 16.79
N GLU A 154 2.61 6.36 16.35
CA GLU A 154 2.47 6.72 14.94
C GLU A 154 3.80 6.53 14.17
N LYS A 155 4.91 6.99 14.75
CA LYS A 155 6.26 6.76 14.20
C LYS A 155 6.65 5.28 14.20
N LEU A 156 6.35 4.57 15.30
CA LEU A 156 6.64 3.14 15.42
C LEU A 156 5.87 2.30 14.41
N GLN A 157 4.56 2.52 14.27
CA GLN A 157 3.74 1.77 13.33
C GLN A 157 4.19 2.01 11.89
N LEU A 158 4.52 3.24 11.53
CA LEU A 158 4.83 3.59 10.15
C LEU A 158 6.18 2.98 9.77
N THR A 159 7.15 3.05 10.68
CA THR A 159 8.41 2.32 10.56
C THR A 159 8.20 0.81 10.45
N GLY A 160 7.33 0.23 11.28
CA GLY A 160 7.04 -1.20 11.28
C GLY A 160 6.43 -1.70 9.96
N PHE A 161 5.43 -0.98 9.43
CA PHE A 161 4.85 -1.31 8.12
C PHE A 161 5.85 -1.10 6.98
N THR A 162 6.64 -0.02 7.01
CA THR A 162 7.68 0.20 6.00
C THR A 162 8.70 -0.93 6.01
N VAL A 163 9.17 -1.39 7.17
CA VAL A 163 10.08 -2.54 7.27
C VAL A 163 9.43 -3.80 6.71
N GLN A 164 8.17 -4.05 7.02
CA GLN A 164 7.42 -5.19 6.48
C GLN A 164 7.34 -5.14 4.95
N GLU A 165 6.97 -3.98 4.38
CA GLU A 165 6.85 -3.79 2.94
C GLU A 165 8.23 -3.94 2.25
N VAL A 166 9.29 -3.38 2.83
CA VAL A 166 10.66 -3.54 2.34
C VAL A 166 11.06 -5.02 2.31
N VAL A 167 10.79 -5.79 3.37
CA VAL A 167 11.10 -7.23 3.41
C VAL A 167 10.38 -7.99 2.28
N ILE A 168 9.08 -7.74 2.10
CA ILE A 168 8.29 -8.40 1.04
C ILE A 168 8.80 -8.00 -0.34
N SER A 169 9.07 -6.71 -0.55
CA SER A 169 9.58 -6.17 -1.81
C SER A 169 10.97 -6.70 -2.15
N LEU A 170 11.88 -6.83 -1.18
CA LEU A 170 13.21 -7.40 -1.40
C LEU A 170 13.15 -8.89 -1.78
N LEU A 171 12.33 -9.68 -1.08
CA LEU A 171 12.10 -11.08 -1.43
C LEU A 171 11.57 -11.23 -2.85
N TYR A 172 10.61 -10.37 -3.23
CA TYR A 172 10.07 -10.35 -4.58
C TYR A 172 11.13 -10.01 -5.63
N ILE A 173 11.94 -8.97 -5.43
CA ILE A 173 13.00 -8.57 -6.36
C ILE A 173 14.01 -9.70 -6.51
N TRP A 174 14.41 -10.32 -5.42
CA TRP A 174 15.40 -11.39 -5.44
C TRP A 174 14.94 -12.58 -6.27
N GLU A 175 13.72 -13.08 -6.06
CA GLU A 175 13.17 -14.19 -6.85
C GLU A 175 12.91 -13.79 -8.31
N THR A 176 12.45 -12.55 -8.54
CA THR A 176 12.25 -12.00 -9.88
C THR A 176 13.56 -11.92 -10.67
N VAL A 177 14.65 -11.47 -10.05
CA VAL A 177 15.99 -11.42 -10.68
C VAL A 177 16.53 -12.82 -10.94
N LYS A 178 16.27 -13.78 -10.05
CA LYS A 178 16.64 -15.18 -10.25
C LYS A 178 15.93 -15.77 -11.47
N LEU A 179 14.62 -15.56 -11.61
CA LEU A 179 13.85 -15.96 -12.80
C LEU A 179 14.36 -15.25 -14.07
N LEU A 180 14.70 -13.96 -13.98
CA LEU A 180 15.25 -13.20 -15.11
C LEU A 180 16.56 -13.78 -15.64
N ARG A 181 17.43 -14.28 -14.76
CA ARG A 181 18.70 -14.93 -15.15
C ARG A 181 18.48 -16.24 -15.89
N MET A 182 17.41 -16.97 -15.57
CA MET A 182 17.09 -18.28 -16.18
C MET A 182 16.35 -18.15 -17.52
N CYS A 183 15.65 -17.04 -17.79
CA CYS A 183 14.93 -16.83 -19.05
C CYS A 183 15.83 -16.28 -20.17
N ALA A 184 15.86 -16.95 -21.33
CA ALA A 184 16.64 -16.55 -22.51
C ALA A 184 15.92 -15.49 -23.39
N ALA A 185 14.58 -15.42 -23.36
CA ALA A 185 13.81 -14.55 -24.25
C ALA A 185 13.95 -13.05 -23.90
N ARG A 186 14.49 -12.26 -24.84
CA ARG A 186 14.79 -10.82 -24.69
C ARG A 186 13.55 -9.97 -24.35
N GLU A 187 12.37 -10.36 -24.85
CA GLU A 187 11.09 -9.67 -24.58
C GLU A 187 10.64 -9.85 -23.13
N ASN A 188 10.69 -11.08 -22.61
CA ASN A 188 10.40 -11.39 -21.20
C ASN A 188 11.37 -10.68 -20.24
N ARG A 189 12.64 -10.47 -20.65
CA ARG A 189 13.61 -9.70 -19.85
C ARG A 189 13.22 -8.23 -19.69
N LYS A 190 12.67 -7.60 -20.73
CA LYS A 190 12.23 -6.20 -20.68
C LYS A 190 11.03 -6.05 -19.74
N ILE A 191 10.06 -6.94 -19.85
CA ILE A 191 8.88 -6.95 -18.97
C ILE A 191 9.31 -7.16 -17.52
N MET A 192 10.13 -8.18 -17.24
CA MET A 192 10.59 -8.46 -15.88
C MET A 192 11.38 -7.29 -15.26
N ARG A 193 12.18 -6.56 -16.04
CA ARG A 193 12.87 -5.34 -15.58
C ARG A 193 11.89 -4.22 -15.22
N GLN A 194 10.79 -4.08 -15.98
CA GLN A 194 9.72 -3.15 -15.62
C GLN A 194 9.06 -3.55 -14.30
N LEU A 195 8.82 -4.84 -14.06
CA LEU A 195 8.26 -5.33 -12.78
C LEU A 195 9.16 -4.98 -11.59
N VAL A 196 10.49 -5.14 -11.75
CA VAL A 196 11.47 -4.71 -10.73
C VAL A 196 11.42 -3.20 -10.54
N GLY A 197 11.40 -2.42 -11.62
CA GLY A 197 11.34 -0.96 -11.56
C GLY A 197 10.11 -0.44 -10.80
N ILE A 198 8.93 -1.03 -11.04
CA ILE A 198 7.70 -0.67 -10.34
C ILE A 198 7.80 -0.97 -8.83
N ASN A 199 8.39 -2.12 -8.46
CA ASN A 199 8.56 -2.46 -7.05
C ASN A 199 9.57 -1.54 -6.34
N VAL A 200 10.63 -1.12 -7.03
CA VAL A 200 11.56 -0.10 -6.50
C VAL A 200 10.84 1.23 -6.32
N ALA A 201 9.98 1.63 -7.25
CA ALA A 201 9.18 2.84 -7.11
C ALA A 201 8.23 2.78 -5.89
N MET A 202 7.62 1.62 -5.62
CA MET A 202 6.81 1.41 -4.41
C MET A 202 7.63 1.62 -3.14
N LEU A 203 8.82 1.01 -3.06
CA LEU A 203 9.74 1.16 -1.92
C LEU A 203 10.17 2.61 -1.71
N VAL A 204 10.46 3.34 -2.79
CA VAL A 204 10.79 4.77 -2.71
C VAL A 204 9.61 5.57 -2.14
N MET A 205 8.38 5.29 -2.55
CA MET A 205 7.19 5.96 -2.01
C MET A 205 7.03 5.70 -0.50
N ASP A 206 7.37 4.51 -0.01
CA ASP A 206 7.38 4.23 1.43
C ASP A 206 8.40 5.06 2.20
N LEU A 207 9.62 5.15 1.67
CA LEU A 207 10.68 5.96 2.29
C LEU A 207 10.30 7.44 2.32
N VAL A 208 9.59 7.94 1.32
CA VAL A 208 9.07 9.32 1.31
C VAL A 208 8.03 9.52 2.43
N LEU A 209 7.07 8.60 2.60
CA LEU A 209 6.10 8.67 3.68
C LEU A 209 6.78 8.59 5.06
N LEU A 210 7.77 7.72 5.21
CA LEU A 210 8.58 7.59 6.43
C LEU A 210 9.33 8.90 6.72
N SER A 211 9.99 9.48 5.73
CA SER A 211 10.76 10.71 5.91
C SER A 211 9.89 11.89 6.34
N LEU A 212 8.68 12.01 5.76
CA LEU A 212 7.73 13.06 6.12
C LEU A 212 7.18 12.90 7.54
N GLU A 213 6.98 11.66 7.98
CA GLU A 213 6.57 11.34 9.35
C GLU A 213 7.64 11.80 10.37
N TYR A 214 8.90 11.50 10.11
CA TYR A 214 10.00 11.92 10.97
C TYR A 214 10.28 13.43 10.93
N ALA A 215 9.82 14.11 9.87
CA ALA A 215 9.86 15.57 9.76
C ALA A 215 8.67 16.27 10.46
N ASP A 216 7.80 15.53 11.15
CA ASP A 216 6.64 16.02 11.92
C ASP A 216 5.60 16.81 11.07
N TYR A 217 5.58 16.63 9.74
CA TYR A 217 4.61 17.26 8.82
C TYR A 217 3.29 16.48 8.71
N TYR A 218 2.60 16.31 9.84
CA TYR A 218 1.40 15.48 10.00
C TYR A 218 0.30 15.71 8.93
N ALA A 219 -0.10 16.97 8.69
CA ALA A 219 -1.19 17.27 7.76
C ALA A 219 -0.86 16.88 6.29
N VAL A 220 0.41 17.10 5.89
CA VAL A 220 0.90 16.74 4.56
C VAL A 220 1.04 15.22 4.47
N GLN A 221 1.60 14.59 5.50
CA GLN A 221 1.83 13.16 5.58
C GLN A 221 0.51 12.37 5.47
N ILE A 222 -0.56 12.75 6.16
CA ILE A 222 -1.89 12.12 6.01
C ILE A 222 -2.41 12.15 4.57
N SER A 223 -2.35 13.32 3.93
CA SER A 223 -2.94 13.45 2.58
C SER A 223 -2.10 12.73 1.54
N LEU A 224 -0.78 12.82 1.68
CA LEU A 224 0.13 12.09 0.83
C LEU A 224 0.01 10.58 1.03
N LYS A 225 -0.25 10.11 2.26
CA LYS A 225 -0.50 8.69 2.55
C LYS A 225 -1.64 8.14 1.71
N GLY A 226 -2.81 8.79 1.73
CA GLY A 226 -3.95 8.38 0.90
C GLY A 226 -3.63 8.35 -0.60
N ALA A 227 -2.95 9.39 -1.10
CA ALA A 227 -2.55 9.47 -2.51
C ALA A 227 -1.54 8.37 -2.90
N VAL A 228 -0.48 8.19 -2.11
CA VAL A 228 0.54 7.16 -2.33
C VAL A 228 -0.07 5.77 -2.33
N TYR A 229 -0.93 5.45 -1.35
CA TYR A 229 -1.60 4.16 -1.31
C TYR A 229 -2.51 3.94 -2.53
N SER A 230 -3.20 4.98 -3.02
CA SER A 230 -3.97 4.89 -4.28
C SER A 230 -3.10 4.59 -5.50
N ILE A 231 -1.91 5.21 -5.57
CA ILE A 231 -0.94 5.01 -6.66
C ILE A 231 -0.34 3.61 -6.57
N LYS A 232 -0.01 3.13 -5.37
CA LYS A 232 0.47 1.76 -5.15
C LYS A 232 -0.49 0.71 -5.70
N LEU A 233 -1.80 0.84 -5.44
CA LEU A 233 -2.79 -0.10 -5.98
C LEU A 233 -2.82 -0.09 -7.52
N LYS A 234 -2.73 1.10 -8.14
CA LYS A 234 -2.66 1.23 -9.60
C LYS A 234 -1.40 0.60 -10.18
N LEU A 235 -0.26 0.85 -9.57
CA LEU A 235 1.00 0.24 -9.97
C LEU A 235 0.95 -1.28 -9.83
N GLU A 236 0.30 -1.78 -8.78
CA GLU A 236 0.11 -3.21 -8.58
C GLU A 236 -0.71 -3.84 -9.70
N PHE A 237 -1.85 -3.22 -10.04
CA PHE A 237 -2.69 -3.64 -11.14
C PHE A 237 -1.91 -3.67 -12.47
N ALA A 238 -1.11 -2.64 -12.73
CA ALA A 238 -0.24 -2.59 -13.90
C ALA A 238 0.80 -3.72 -13.92
N VAL A 239 1.40 -4.05 -12.77
CA VAL A 239 2.34 -5.17 -12.65
C VAL A 239 1.64 -6.49 -12.97
N LEU A 240 0.45 -6.74 -12.42
CA LEU A 240 -0.25 -7.99 -12.69
C LEU A 240 -0.54 -8.15 -14.19
N GLY A 241 -1.04 -7.10 -14.85
CA GLY A 241 -1.30 -7.14 -16.29
C GLY A 241 -0.06 -7.55 -17.09
N ARG A 242 1.12 -7.06 -16.69
CA ARG A 242 2.40 -7.45 -17.29
C ARG A 242 2.84 -8.87 -16.92
N LEU A 243 2.60 -9.32 -15.69
CA LEU A 243 2.94 -10.66 -15.23
C LEU A 243 2.13 -11.74 -15.97
N VAL A 244 0.83 -11.51 -16.17
CA VAL A 244 -0.05 -12.41 -16.92
C VAL A 244 0.39 -12.54 -18.38
N ALA A 245 0.85 -11.44 -18.99
CA ALA A 245 1.39 -11.45 -20.35
C ALA A 245 2.65 -12.30 -20.51
N VAL A 246 3.51 -12.36 -19.48
CA VAL A 246 4.72 -13.21 -19.48
C VAL A 246 4.35 -14.69 -19.34
N VAL A 247 3.37 -15.03 -18.51
CA VAL A 247 2.95 -16.43 -18.30
C VAL A 247 2.30 -17.01 -19.56
N HIS A 248 1.55 -16.20 -20.33
CA HIS A 248 0.92 -16.65 -21.58
C HIS A 248 1.87 -16.68 -22.78
N ASN A 249 3.09 -16.16 -22.66
CA ASN A 249 4.15 -16.26 -23.67
C ASN A 249 5.35 -17.03 -23.09
N PRO A 250 5.26 -18.37 -22.97
CA PRO A 250 6.31 -19.19 -22.36
C PRO A 250 7.65 -18.94 -23.05
N CYS A 251 8.69 -18.73 -22.24
CA CYS A 251 10.07 -18.64 -22.73
C CYS A 251 10.41 -19.97 -23.45
N PRO A 252 10.83 -19.95 -24.73
CA PRO A 252 11.41 -21.13 -25.35
C PRO A 252 12.65 -21.55 -24.53
N PRO A 253 12.86 -22.86 -24.32
CA PRO A 253 14.11 -23.32 -23.71
C PRO A 253 15.29 -22.83 -24.54
N ALA A 254 16.40 -22.50 -23.87
CA ALA A 254 17.64 -22.14 -24.57
C ALA A 254 18.02 -23.31 -25.50
N PRO A 255 18.44 -23.05 -26.75
CA PRO A 255 18.93 -24.11 -27.61
C PRO A 255 20.10 -24.80 -26.90
N ILE A 256 19.99 -26.12 -26.72
CA ILE A 256 21.08 -26.95 -26.24
C ILE A 256 22.09 -26.94 -27.38
N ASP A 257 23.17 -26.17 -27.21
CA ASP A 257 24.30 -26.18 -28.11
C ASP A 257 25.00 -27.53 -27.95
N GLY A 258 24.61 -28.48 -28.79
CA GLY A 258 24.90 -29.89 -28.62
C GLY A 258 24.61 -30.73 -29.86
N ASP A 259 24.79 -30.16 -31.06
CA ASP A 259 25.07 -30.92 -32.28
C ASP A 259 26.52 -30.64 -32.69
N MET A 260 27.45 -31.14 -31.87
CA MET A 260 28.81 -31.38 -32.32
C MET A 260 28.79 -32.71 -33.06
N GLN A 261 28.36 -32.67 -34.32
CA GLN A 261 28.49 -33.79 -35.26
C GLN A 261 30.00 -34.00 -35.52
N LEU A 262 30.49 -35.16 -35.09
CA LEU A 262 31.68 -35.85 -35.60
C LEU A 262 31.20 -37.08 -36.37
#